data_AF-A0A931J4D5-F1
#
_entry.id   AF-A0A931J4D5-F1
#
_cell.length_a   1.000
_cell.length_b   1.000
_cell.length_c   1.000
_cell.angle_alpha   90.00
_cell.angle_beta   90.00
_cell.angle_gamma   90.00
#
_symmetry.space_group_name_H-M   'P 1'
#
loop_
_entity.id
_entity.type
_entity.pdbx_description
1 polymer ?
#
loop_
_entity_poly.entity_id
_entity_poly.type
_entity_poly.pdbx_seq_one_letter_code
_entity_poly.pdbx_strand_id
1 'polypeptide(L)'
;MALINGTAGNDVIKGGSQGDIIYGLAGNDVIDGGLGIDSLYGGEGNDTLWTLHNIDTIDGGPGLDTAAFYRLSTMHSISRTATGFMVLDSDSSADYTGIERFQFPDKKLAFDLALDEAAGNTVRVIGAAFDAAAIRAHPDWVGIGLGLFDSGQSLAQVCMMVAQLLNLNASDFVSTLYRNVVGAEPDAATLAGYVAQLQGGMTQGQLLELAASVSLNETNINLVGLLDTGVLFEGVSAPPP
;
A
#
# COMPACT_ATOMS: atom_id res chain seq x y z
N MET A 1 9.49 -32.86 -3.32
CA MET A 1 10.44 -31.87 -2.82
C MET A 1 11.52 -31.65 -3.84
N ALA A 2 11.37 -30.56 -4.57
CA ALA A 2 12.32 -29.99 -5.49
C ALA A 2 12.97 -28.76 -4.85
N LEU A 3 14.20 -28.48 -5.27
CA LEU A 3 14.86 -27.20 -5.09
C LEU A 3 14.91 -26.54 -6.47
N ILE A 4 14.24 -25.40 -6.61
CA ILE A 4 14.12 -24.68 -7.88
C ILE A 4 14.77 -23.31 -7.70
N ASN A 5 15.70 -22.96 -8.59
CA ASN A 5 16.31 -21.64 -8.63
C ASN A 5 15.98 -21.00 -9.97
N GLY A 6 15.53 -19.75 -9.92
CA GLY A 6 15.46 -18.85 -11.05
C GLY A 6 16.85 -18.38 -11.48
N THR A 7 16.87 -17.22 -12.08
CA THR A 7 18.02 -16.60 -12.73
C THR A 7 18.22 -15.18 -12.20
N ALA A 8 19.05 -14.37 -12.86
CA ALA A 8 19.22 -12.97 -12.49
C ALA A 8 18.30 -12.03 -13.29
N GLY A 9 17.30 -12.58 -13.97
CA GLY A 9 16.30 -11.81 -14.70
C GLY A 9 14.91 -12.37 -14.44
N ASN A 10 13.89 -11.68 -14.96
CA ASN A 10 12.49 -12.00 -14.69
C ASN A 10 12.12 -13.42 -15.12
N ASP A 11 11.76 -14.24 -14.14
CA ASP A 11 11.40 -15.65 -14.32
C ASP A 11 9.90 -15.89 -14.09
N VAL A 12 9.41 -16.96 -14.73
CA VAL A 12 8.10 -17.54 -14.40
C VAL A 12 8.36 -18.96 -13.91
N ILE A 13 8.25 -19.16 -12.61
CA ILE A 13 8.62 -20.39 -11.93
C ILE A 13 7.34 -21.07 -11.43
N LYS A 14 7.24 -22.38 -11.68
CA LYS A 14 6.15 -23.19 -11.17
C LYS A 14 6.66 -24.42 -10.45
N GLY A 15 6.29 -24.54 -9.18
CA GLY A 15 6.51 -25.71 -8.35
C GLY A 15 5.61 -26.89 -8.72
N GLY A 16 5.81 -27.99 -8.00
CA GLY A 16 5.19 -29.27 -8.25
C GLY A 16 3.94 -29.51 -7.42
N SER A 17 3.74 -30.78 -7.06
CA SER A 17 2.64 -31.22 -6.20
C SER A 17 3.11 -31.66 -4.81
N GLN A 18 4.36 -31.37 -4.49
CA GLN A 18 5.01 -31.70 -3.23
C GLN A 18 5.57 -30.39 -2.66
N GLY A 19 5.83 -30.34 -1.35
CA GLY A 19 6.52 -29.19 -0.77
C GLY A 19 7.88 -28.98 -1.44
N ASP A 20 8.08 -27.80 -2.00
CA ASP A 20 9.22 -27.37 -2.78
C ASP A 20 9.88 -26.14 -2.15
N ILE A 21 11.15 -25.92 -2.46
CA ILE A 21 11.88 -24.70 -2.09
C ILE A 21 12.20 -23.97 -3.39
N ILE A 22 11.71 -22.74 -3.53
CA ILE A 22 11.81 -21.96 -4.76
C ILE A 22 12.46 -20.61 -4.47
N TYR A 23 13.51 -20.29 -5.22
CA TYR A 23 14.20 -18.99 -5.18
C TYR A 23 14.05 -18.31 -6.54
N GLY A 24 13.48 -17.10 -6.61
CA GLY A 24 13.45 -16.24 -7.80
C GLY A 24 14.83 -15.65 -8.12
N LEU A 25 15.49 -15.14 -7.07
CA LEU A 25 16.82 -14.51 -7.05
C LEU A 25 16.79 -13.02 -7.38
N ALA A 26 16.97 -12.63 -8.64
CA ALA A 26 16.96 -11.21 -9.00
C ALA A 26 16.13 -11.02 -10.26
N GLY A 27 15.41 -9.91 -10.35
CA GLY A 27 14.43 -9.68 -11.40
C GLY A 27 13.03 -9.56 -10.81
N ASN A 28 12.04 -9.28 -11.66
CA ASN A 28 10.65 -9.26 -11.25
C ASN A 28 10.03 -10.61 -11.61
N ASP A 29 9.93 -11.49 -10.64
CA ASP A 29 9.59 -12.89 -10.83
C ASP A 29 8.10 -13.16 -10.58
N VAL A 30 7.58 -14.18 -11.26
CA VAL A 30 6.27 -14.77 -10.98
C VAL A 30 6.50 -16.20 -10.52
N ILE A 31 6.25 -16.46 -9.23
CA ILE A 31 6.50 -17.75 -8.59
C ILE A 31 5.16 -18.36 -8.19
N ASP A 32 4.81 -19.52 -8.72
CA ASP A 32 3.68 -20.36 -8.28
C ASP A 32 4.24 -21.57 -7.54
N GLY A 33 4.01 -21.67 -6.23
CA GLY A 33 4.47 -22.80 -5.41
C GLY A 33 3.89 -24.14 -5.86
N GLY A 34 2.74 -24.14 -6.54
CA GLY A 34 2.03 -25.36 -6.86
C GLY A 34 1.34 -25.93 -5.62
N LEU A 35 1.12 -27.25 -5.58
CA LEU A 35 0.53 -27.88 -4.40
C LEU A 35 1.67 -28.31 -3.47
N GLY A 36 1.51 -28.13 -2.17
CA GLY A 36 2.56 -28.54 -1.27
C GLY A 36 2.49 -27.79 0.05
N ILE A 37 3.60 -27.82 0.77
CA ILE A 37 3.98 -26.90 1.83
C ILE A 37 5.32 -26.36 1.31
N ASP A 38 5.28 -25.18 0.72
CA ASP A 38 6.35 -24.62 -0.07
C ASP A 38 7.11 -23.53 0.69
N SER A 39 8.34 -23.26 0.27
CA SER A 39 9.10 -22.10 0.72
C SER A 39 9.46 -21.26 -0.50
N LEU A 40 8.81 -20.11 -0.62
CA LEU A 40 8.92 -19.21 -1.76
C LEU A 40 9.72 -17.98 -1.36
N TYR A 41 10.82 -17.75 -2.07
CA TYR A 41 11.69 -16.60 -1.89
C TYR A 41 11.74 -15.83 -3.21
N GLY A 42 11.24 -14.60 -3.24
CA GLY A 42 11.26 -13.72 -4.40
C GLY A 42 12.69 -13.31 -4.73
N GLY A 43 13.26 -12.48 -3.86
CA GLY A 43 14.64 -12.02 -3.96
C GLY A 43 14.68 -10.52 -4.23
N GLU A 44 15.62 -10.05 -5.05
CA GLU A 44 15.66 -8.64 -5.45
C GLU A 44 14.71 -8.37 -6.62
N GLY A 45 13.80 -7.42 -6.46
CA GLY A 45 12.89 -6.99 -7.52
C GLY A 45 11.46 -6.97 -7.03
N ASN A 46 10.52 -6.73 -7.95
CA ASN A 46 9.10 -6.67 -7.60
C ASN A 46 8.44 -7.99 -7.99
N ASP A 47 8.31 -8.88 -7.02
CA ASP A 47 7.91 -10.26 -7.25
C ASP A 47 6.42 -10.49 -7.02
N THR A 48 5.87 -11.48 -7.71
CA THR A 48 4.51 -11.98 -7.47
C THR A 48 4.57 -13.45 -7.07
N LEU A 49 4.29 -13.71 -5.79
CA LEU A 49 4.35 -15.05 -5.19
C LEU A 49 2.93 -15.58 -5.01
N TRP A 50 2.58 -16.58 -5.81
CA TRP A 50 1.33 -17.33 -5.73
C TRP A 50 1.50 -18.54 -4.80
N THR A 51 0.61 -18.61 -3.82
CA THR A 51 0.50 -19.70 -2.86
C THR A 51 -0.82 -20.44 -3.05
N LEU A 52 -0.77 -21.76 -3.03
CA LEU A 52 -1.94 -22.61 -2.83
C LEU A 52 -1.97 -23.07 -1.37
N HIS A 53 -3.12 -23.62 -0.95
CA HIS A 53 -3.35 -24.07 0.43
C HIS A 53 -2.16 -24.79 1.10
N ASN A 54 -2.13 -24.68 2.43
CA ASN A 54 -1.19 -25.24 3.40
C ASN A 54 -0.01 -24.31 3.76
N ILE A 55 0.79 -24.71 4.75
CA ILE A 55 1.79 -23.91 5.47
C ILE A 55 2.95 -23.53 4.55
N ASP A 56 2.78 -22.50 3.74
CA ASP A 56 3.89 -21.94 2.97
C ASP A 56 4.72 -20.98 3.84
N THR A 57 5.99 -20.82 3.50
CA THR A 57 6.79 -19.67 3.93
C THR A 57 6.97 -18.77 2.72
N ILE A 58 6.56 -17.51 2.81
CA ILE A 58 6.69 -16.56 1.71
C ILE A 58 7.56 -15.40 2.17
N ASP A 59 8.62 -15.15 1.41
CA ASP A 59 9.50 -14.01 1.60
C ASP A 59 9.66 -13.29 0.26
N GLY A 60 9.14 -12.07 0.14
CA GLY A 60 9.31 -11.27 -1.07
C GLY A 60 10.75 -10.82 -1.24
N GLY A 61 11.39 -10.40 -0.15
CA GLY A 61 12.74 -9.85 -0.19
C GLY A 61 12.72 -8.33 -0.39
N PRO A 62 13.79 -7.75 -0.96
CA PRO A 62 13.81 -6.33 -1.29
C PRO A 62 13.04 -6.00 -2.57
N GLY A 63 12.02 -5.16 -2.46
CA GLY A 63 11.30 -4.61 -3.59
C GLY A 63 9.87 -4.26 -3.22
N LEU A 64 9.00 -4.19 -4.24
CA LEU A 64 7.56 -4.11 -4.05
C LEU A 64 6.93 -5.45 -4.42
N ASP A 65 6.67 -6.26 -3.41
CA ASP A 65 6.30 -7.65 -3.56
C ASP A 65 4.82 -7.88 -3.31
N THR A 66 4.28 -8.82 -4.08
CA THR A 66 2.88 -9.19 -4.07
C THR A 66 2.70 -10.66 -3.70
N ALA A 67 2.04 -10.91 -2.57
CA ALA A 67 1.46 -12.22 -2.32
C ALA A 67 0.09 -12.33 -3.01
N ALA A 68 -0.03 -13.30 -3.92
CA ALA A 68 -1.25 -13.56 -4.68
C ALA A 68 -1.94 -14.84 -4.19
N PHE A 69 -3.26 -14.77 -4.07
CA PHE A 69 -4.08 -15.83 -3.51
C PHE A 69 -5.07 -16.35 -4.54
N TYR A 70 -5.23 -17.67 -4.62
CA TYR A 70 -6.25 -18.30 -5.48
C TYR A 70 -7.66 -18.27 -4.89
N ARG A 71 -7.81 -17.92 -3.60
CA ARG A 71 -9.09 -17.90 -2.90
C ARG A 71 -9.45 -16.53 -2.38
N LEU A 72 -10.76 -16.34 -2.19
CA LEU A 72 -11.34 -15.11 -1.69
C LEU A 72 -10.74 -14.70 -0.35
N SER A 73 -10.65 -13.39 -0.12
CA SER A 73 -10.09 -12.82 1.10
C SER A 73 -10.81 -13.27 2.37
N THR A 74 -12.09 -13.63 2.29
CA THR A 74 -12.89 -14.13 3.43
C THR A 74 -12.48 -15.51 3.92
N MET A 75 -11.66 -16.24 3.16
CA MET A 75 -11.10 -17.53 3.56
C MET A 75 -9.83 -17.37 4.41
N HIS A 76 -9.33 -16.14 4.57
CA HIS A 76 -8.07 -15.85 5.24
C HIS A 76 -8.27 -14.91 6.42
N SER A 77 -7.48 -15.11 7.46
CA SER A 77 -7.28 -14.15 8.55
C SER A 77 -5.84 -13.68 8.52
N ILE A 78 -5.65 -12.36 8.45
CA ILE A 78 -4.33 -11.74 8.35
C ILE A 78 -4.05 -11.04 9.68
N SER A 79 -2.89 -11.33 10.26
CA SER A 79 -2.41 -10.66 11.47
C SER A 79 -1.01 -10.11 11.23
N ARG A 80 -0.78 -8.83 11.55
CA ARG A 80 0.56 -8.25 11.48
C ARG A 80 1.51 -8.91 12.47
N THR A 81 2.73 -9.14 12.05
CA THR A 81 3.86 -9.59 12.88
C THR A 81 4.94 -8.49 12.91
N ALA A 82 6.03 -8.72 13.64
CA ALA A 82 7.14 -7.76 13.69
C ALA A 82 7.86 -7.59 12.34
N THR A 83 7.78 -8.59 11.45
CA THR A 83 8.55 -8.66 10.20
C THR A 83 7.67 -8.81 8.95
N GLY A 84 6.34 -8.77 9.11
CA GLY A 84 5.38 -8.96 8.02
C GLY A 84 4.02 -9.38 8.55
N PHE A 85 3.53 -10.54 8.11
CA PHE A 85 2.19 -11.04 8.40
C PHE A 85 2.19 -12.53 8.70
N MET A 86 1.29 -12.93 9.58
CA MET A 86 0.84 -14.30 9.70
C MET A 86 -0.53 -14.38 9.02
N VAL A 87 -0.64 -15.24 8.02
CA VAL A 87 -1.88 -15.47 7.28
C VAL A 87 -2.39 -16.85 7.64
N LEU A 88 -3.58 -16.91 8.24
CA LEU A 88 -4.27 -18.14 8.56
C LEU A 88 -5.34 -18.42 7.52
N ASP A 89 -5.44 -19.67 7.07
CA ASP A 89 -6.61 -20.20 6.39
C ASP A 89 -7.37 -21.17 7.32
N SER A 90 -8.35 -21.91 6.80
CA SER A 90 -9.19 -22.80 7.62
C SER A 90 -8.42 -23.90 8.35
N ASP A 91 -7.21 -24.25 7.90
CA ASP A 91 -6.50 -25.44 8.34
C ASP A 91 -5.01 -25.21 8.62
N SER A 92 -4.49 -24.01 8.34
CA SER A 92 -3.05 -23.71 8.41
C SER A 92 -2.75 -22.23 8.65
N SER A 93 -1.49 -21.95 9.01
CA SER A 93 -0.95 -20.60 9.13
C SER A 93 0.37 -20.53 8.37
N ALA A 94 0.61 -19.45 7.65
CA ALA A 94 1.83 -19.21 6.89
C ALA A 94 2.41 -17.84 7.25
N ASP A 95 3.75 -17.76 7.28
CA ASP A 95 4.49 -16.53 7.55
C ASP A 95 4.85 -15.85 6.23
N TYR A 96 4.51 -14.56 6.14
CA TYR A 96 4.73 -13.70 4.98
C TYR A 96 5.64 -12.56 5.42
N THR A 97 6.83 -12.48 4.85
CA THR A 97 7.80 -11.39 5.11
C THR A 97 8.14 -10.66 3.83
N GLY A 98 8.48 -9.37 3.93
CA GLY A 98 8.79 -8.56 2.76
C GLY A 98 7.65 -8.54 1.73
N ILE A 99 6.39 -8.40 2.17
CA ILE A 99 5.24 -8.31 1.27
C ILE A 99 4.49 -7.01 1.52
N GLU A 100 4.37 -6.17 0.51
CA GLU A 100 3.67 -4.89 0.58
C GLU A 100 2.27 -4.96 -0.01
N ARG A 101 1.97 -5.98 -0.82
CA ARG A 101 0.70 -6.14 -1.52
C ARG A 101 0.13 -7.54 -1.34
N PHE A 102 -1.14 -7.61 -0.92
CA PHE A 102 -1.92 -8.85 -1.02
C PHE A 102 -2.94 -8.73 -2.15
N GLN A 103 -2.95 -9.70 -3.06
CA GLN A 103 -3.89 -9.79 -4.17
C GLN A 103 -4.78 -11.03 -3.99
N PHE A 104 -6.01 -10.81 -3.56
CA PHE A 104 -7.07 -11.82 -3.58
C PHE A 104 -7.90 -11.69 -4.86
N PRO A 105 -8.70 -12.71 -5.23
CA PRO A 105 -9.60 -12.63 -6.38
C PRO A 105 -10.69 -11.55 -6.22
N ASP A 106 -11.06 -11.20 -4.98
CA ASP A 106 -12.11 -10.25 -4.65
C ASP A 106 -11.61 -8.86 -4.24
N LYS A 107 -10.34 -8.71 -3.85
CA LYS A 107 -9.78 -7.42 -3.43
C LYS A 107 -8.25 -7.39 -3.45
N LYS A 108 -7.69 -6.19 -3.47
CA LYS A 108 -6.27 -5.95 -3.23
C LYS A 108 -6.06 -5.10 -1.99
N LEU A 109 -5.04 -5.43 -1.21
CA LEU A 109 -4.66 -4.69 -0.01
C LEU A 109 -3.21 -4.22 -0.15
N ALA A 110 -2.98 -2.96 0.18
CA ALA A 110 -1.65 -2.38 0.29
C ALA A 110 -1.28 -2.17 1.75
N PHE A 111 -0.05 -2.50 2.09
CA PHE A 111 0.52 -2.35 3.41
C PHE A 111 1.82 -1.57 3.32
N ASP A 112 2.16 -0.96 4.45
CA ASP A 112 3.49 -0.44 4.71
C ASP A 112 4.18 -1.40 5.69
N LEU A 113 5.43 -1.78 5.42
CA LEU A 113 6.29 -2.53 6.32
C LEU A 113 7.15 -1.61 7.19
N ALA A 114 7.39 -0.37 6.75
CA ALA A 114 7.99 0.70 7.54
C ALA A 114 7.05 1.91 7.66
N LEU A 115 7.40 2.88 8.51
CA LEU A 115 6.63 4.12 8.60
C LEU A 115 6.85 4.97 7.35
N ASP A 116 5.81 5.73 6.99
CA ASP A 116 5.82 6.70 5.88
C ASP A 116 6.12 6.09 4.50
N GLU A 117 5.64 4.87 4.25
CA GLU A 117 5.69 4.23 2.93
C GLU A 117 4.44 4.55 2.09
N ALA A 118 4.31 3.89 0.94
CA ALA A 118 3.37 4.27 -0.11
C ALA A 118 1.91 4.27 0.35
N ALA A 119 1.45 3.27 1.12
CA ALA A 119 0.05 3.15 1.52
C ALA A 119 -0.32 4.24 2.54
N GLY A 120 0.52 4.46 3.55
CA GLY A 120 0.35 5.48 4.56
C GLY A 120 0.38 6.89 3.98
N ASN A 121 1.37 7.19 3.14
CA ASN A 121 1.43 8.50 2.46
C ASN A 121 0.24 8.71 1.53
N THR A 122 -0.20 7.69 0.82
CA THR A 122 -1.40 7.75 -0.04
C THR A 122 -2.63 8.16 0.77
N VAL A 123 -2.94 7.46 1.85
CA VAL A 123 -4.15 7.75 2.63
C VAL A 123 -4.04 9.06 3.40
N ARG A 124 -2.84 9.50 3.80
CA ARG A 124 -2.63 10.82 4.42
C ARG A 124 -2.93 11.95 3.45
N VAL A 125 -2.45 11.85 2.21
CA VAL A 125 -2.73 12.85 1.16
C VAL A 125 -4.20 12.86 0.81
N ILE A 126 -4.82 11.69 0.58
CA ILE A 126 -6.25 11.60 0.28
C ILE A 126 -7.08 12.16 1.44
N GLY A 127 -6.77 11.77 2.67
CA GLY A 127 -7.44 12.25 3.87
C GLY A 127 -7.41 13.76 4.02
N ALA A 128 -6.25 14.38 3.82
CA ALA A 128 -6.12 15.83 3.93
C ALA A 128 -6.79 16.57 2.76
N ALA A 129 -6.64 16.09 1.53
CA ALA A 129 -7.13 16.78 0.33
C ALA A 129 -8.63 16.56 0.04
N PHE A 130 -9.14 15.36 0.32
CA PHE A 130 -10.46 14.90 -0.11
C PHE A 130 -11.34 14.33 1.01
N ASP A 131 -10.85 14.27 2.25
CA ASP A 131 -11.46 13.67 3.44
C ASP A 131 -11.18 12.16 3.66
N ALA A 132 -11.45 11.71 4.89
CA ALA A 132 -11.23 10.33 5.30
C ALA A 132 -12.18 9.31 4.63
N ALA A 133 -13.39 9.74 4.24
CA ALA A 133 -14.36 8.86 3.59
C ALA A 133 -13.94 8.56 2.15
N ALA A 134 -13.27 9.50 1.48
CA ALA A 134 -12.74 9.31 0.13
C ALA A 134 -11.81 8.10 0.00
N ILE A 135 -11.02 7.78 1.04
CA ILE A 135 -10.12 6.62 1.06
C ILE A 135 -10.88 5.31 0.77
N ARG A 136 -12.08 5.15 1.34
CA ARG A 136 -12.89 3.95 1.18
C ARG A 136 -13.81 4.02 -0.03
N ALA A 137 -14.26 5.22 -0.38
CA ALA A 137 -15.14 5.43 -1.53
C ALA A 137 -14.42 5.31 -2.88
N HIS A 138 -13.11 5.56 -2.90
CA HIS A 138 -12.28 5.63 -4.10
C HIS A 138 -11.01 4.80 -3.99
N PRO A 139 -11.12 3.45 -3.98
CA PRO A 139 -9.95 2.57 -4.02
C PRO A 139 -9.11 2.76 -5.31
N ASP A 140 -9.69 3.29 -6.38
CA ASP A 140 -8.99 3.73 -7.59
C ASP A 140 -8.03 4.89 -7.32
N TRP A 141 -8.42 5.85 -6.47
CA TRP A 141 -7.53 6.95 -6.07
C TRP A 141 -6.39 6.47 -5.18
N VAL A 142 -6.68 5.50 -4.30
CA VAL A 142 -5.64 4.82 -3.53
C VAL A 142 -4.64 4.16 -4.49
N GLY A 143 -5.12 3.46 -5.52
CA GLY A 143 -4.26 2.85 -6.54
C GLY A 143 -3.36 3.84 -7.26
N ILE A 144 -3.89 5.01 -7.63
CA ILE A 144 -3.10 6.09 -8.24
C ILE A 144 -2.03 6.59 -7.27
N GLY A 145 -2.40 6.84 -6.01
CA GLY A 145 -1.46 7.30 -4.98
C GLY A 145 -0.33 6.30 -4.76
N LEU A 146 -0.66 5.02 -4.59
CA LEU A 146 0.32 3.94 -4.49
C LEU A 146 1.26 3.94 -5.69
N GLY A 147 0.74 3.99 -6.92
CA GLY A 147 1.58 4.02 -8.12
C GLY A 147 2.54 5.21 -8.19
N LEU A 148 2.15 6.39 -7.68
CA LEU A 148 3.06 7.54 -7.59
C LEU A 148 4.19 7.27 -6.59
N PHE A 149 3.88 6.81 -5.38
CA PHE A 149 4.88 6.55 -4.35
C PHE A 149 5.77 5.36 -4.69
N ASP A 150 5.20 4.28 -5.22
CA ASP A 150 5.92 3.09 -5.67
C ASP A 150 6.89 3.43 -6.84
N SER A 151 6.58 4.47 -7.63
CA SER A 151 7.49 5.00 -8.66
C SER A 151 8.59 5.94 -8.13
N GLY A 152 8.65 6.14 -6.81
CA GLY A 152 9.65 6.96 -6.14
C GLY A 152 9.32 8.46 -6.03
N GLN A 153 8.06 8.87 -6.25
CA GLN A 153 7.66 10.26 -5.96
C GLN A 153 7.69 10.52 -4.46
N SER A 154 8.19 11.69 -4.06
CA SER A 154 8.16 12.12 -2.65
C SER A 154 6.78 12.65 -2.26
N LEU A 155 6.51 12.67 -0.95
CA LEU A 155 5.28 13.26 -0.40
C LEU A 155 5.08 14.70 -0.90
N ALA A 156 6.13 15.53 -0.85
CA ALA A 156 6.11 16.89 -1.38
C ALA A 156 5.71 16.95 -2.87
N GLN A 157 6.24 16.06 -3.71
CA GLN A 157 5.90 16.02 -5.14
C GLN A 157 4.43 15.64 -5.36
N VAL A 158 3.95 14.62 -4.66
CA VAL A 158 2.56 14.18 -4.74
C VAL A 158 1.61 15.27 -4.22
N CYS A 159 1.92 15.90 -3.08
CA CYS A 159 1.12 17.02 -2.54
C CYS A 159 1.08 18.22 -3.50
N MET A 160 2.18 18.51 -4.19
CA MET A 160 2.18 19.55 -5.23
C MET A 160 1.26 19.20 -6.40
N MET A 161 1.27 17.94 -6.87
CA MET A 161 0.36 17.48 -7.94
C MET A 161 -1.11 17.55 -7.49
N VAL A 162 -1.43 17.07 -6.29
CA VAL A 162 -2.79 17.08 -5.76
C VAL A 162 -3.29 18.51 -5.51
N ALA A 163 -2.44 19.40 -5.00
CA ALA A 163 -2.79 20.81 -4.83
C ALA A 163 -3.15 21.49 -6.17
N GLN A 164 -2.42 21.17 -7.24
CA GLN A 164 -2.75 21.64 -8.59
C GLN A 164 -4.05 21.04 -9.13
N LEU A 165 -4.30 19.75 -8.86
CA LEU A 165 -5.54 19.07 -9.26
C LEU A 165 -6.78 19.68 -8.60
N LEU A 166 -6.69 20.05 -7.31
CA LEU A 166 -7.76 20.72 -6.58
C LEU A 166 -8.12 22.06 -7.21
N ASN A 167 -7.13 22.79 -7.74
CA ASN A 167 -7.30 24.05 -8.46
C ASN A 167 -8.17 25.08 -7.69
N LEU A 168 -7.94 25.16 -6.38
CA LEU A 168 -8.67 26.06 -5.48
C LEU A 168 -7.89 27.36 -5.28
N ASN A 169 -8.61 28.46 -5.04
CA ASN A 169 -7.99 29.68 -4.52
C ASN A 169 -7.48 29.47 -3.09
N ALA A 170 -6.67 30.40 -2.59
CA ALA A 170 -6.00 30.24 -1.28
C ALA A 170 -6.97 30.03 -0.12
N SER A 171 -8.09 30.76 -0.04
CA SER A 171 -9.05 30.62 1.05
C SER A 171 -9.79 29.28 1.00
N ASP A 172 -10.27 28.90 -0.18
CA ASP A 172 -11.02 27.66 -0.36
C ASP A 172 -10.13 26.44 -0.12
N PHE A 173 -8.85 26.54 -0.49
CA PHE A 173 -7.85 25.50 -0.24
C PHE A 173 -7.61 25.32 1.26
N VAL A 174 -7.35 26.41 2.01
CA VAL A 174 -7.16 26.36 3.46
C VAL A 174 -8.40 25.79 4.15
N SER A 175 -9.59 26.29 3.83
CA SER A 175 -10.84 25.77 4.41
C SER A 175 -11.06 24.29 4.09
N THR A 176 -10.73 23.86 2.87
CA THR A 176 -10.84 22.44 2.48
C THR A 176 -9.94 21.55 3.32
N LEU A 177 -8.64 21.86 3.39
CA LEU A 177 -7.71 21.07 4.18
C LEU A 177 -8.09 21.07 5.66
N TYR A 178 -8.44 22.24 6.19
CA TYR A 178 -8.78 22.39 7.60
C TYR A 178 -10.05 21.61 7.95
N ARG A 179 -11.08 21.65 7.11
CA ARG A 179 -12.30 20.85 7.34
C ARG A 179 -12.01 19.35 7.30
N ASN A 180 -11.20 18.89 6.36
CA ASN A 180 -10.89 17.47 6.23
C ASN A 180 -10.02 16.95 7.39
N VAL A 181 -9.06 17.76 7.86
CA VAL A 181 -8.12 17.40 8.93
C VAL A 181 -8.65 17.71 10.33
N VAL A 182 -9.53 18.68 10.50
CA VAL A 182 -10.04 19.11 11.83
C VAL A 182 -11.51 18.75 12.04
N GLY A 183 -12.26 18.52 10.97
CA GLY A 183 -13.69 18.21 11.04
C GLY A 183 -14.60 19.44 11.23
N ALA A 184 -14.07 20.65 11.10
CA ALA A 184 -14.80 21.91 11.25
C ALA A 184 -14.22 22.99 10.33
N GLU A 185 -14.96 24.07 10.09
CA GLU A 185 -14.42 25.24 9.39
C GLU A 185 -13.42 26.00 10.27
N PRO A 186 -12.35 26.57 9.68
CA PRO A 186 -11.41 27.41 10.43
C PRO A 186 -12.09 28.70 10.88
N ASP A 187 -11.70 29.20 12.06
CA ASP A 187 -12.08 30.56 12.43
C ASP A 187 -11.37 31.60 11.54
N ALA A 188 -11.87 32.84 11.57
CA ALA A 188 -11.39 33.91 10.70
C ALA A 188 -9.89 34.23 10.90
N ALA A 189 -9.38 34.09 12.12
CA ALA A 189 -7.97 34.36 12.43
C ALA A 189 -7.06 33.26 11.87
N THR A 190 -7.47 32.01 12.04
CA THR A 190 -6.77 30.82 11.54
C THR A 190 -6.72 30.82 10.01
N LEU A 191 -7.87 31.07 9.36
CA LEU A 191 -7.94 31.19 7.90
C LEU A 191 -7.01 32.30 7.39
N ALA A 192 -7.07 33.49 7.99
CA ALA A 192 -6.22 34.61 7.61
C ALA A 192 -4.73 34.30 7.78
N GLY A 193 -4.35 33.58 8.85
CA GLY A 193 -2.98 33.17 9.11
C GLY A 193 -2.39 32.29 8.02
N TYR A 194 -3.08 31.21 7.65
CA TYR A 194 -2.62 30.31 6.58
C TYR A 194 -2.66 30.96 5.19
N VAL A 195 -3.68 31.76 4.89
CA VAL A 195 -3.74 32.52 3.63
C VAL A 195 -2.55 33.49 3.52
N ALA A 196 -2.18 34.14 4.62
CA ALA A 196 -1.00 35.02 4.65
C ALA A 196 0.31 34.25 4.41
N GLN A 197 0.44 33.01 4.90
CA GLN A 197 1.60 32.16 4.61
C GLN A 197 1.69 31.81 3.12
N LEU A 198 0.56 31.49 2.49
CA LEU A 198 0.52 31.22 1.03
C LEU A 198 0.93 32.46 0.23
N GLN A 199 0.44 33.64 0.62
CA GLN A 199 0.86 34.92 0.01
C GLN A 199 2.33 35.27 0.28
N GLY A 200 2.86 34.78 1.41
CA GLY A 200 4.26 34.93 1.82
C GLY A 200 5.23 33.96 1.14
N GLY A 201 4.77 33.14 0.20
CA GLY A 201 5.62 32.25 -0.60
C GLY A 201 5.55 30.76 -0.26
N MET A 202 4.76 30.38 0.75
CA MET A 202 4.40 28.97 0.93
C MET A 202 3.52 28.51 -0.25
N THR A 203 3.81 27.35 -0.82
CA THR A 203 2.97 26.76 -1.87
C THR A 203 1.79 26.02 -1.25
N GLN A 204 0.72 25.86 -2.03
CA GLN A 204 -0.41 25.01 -1.61
C GLN A 204 0.02 23.55 -1.41
N GLY A 205 0.96 23.02 -2.19
CA GLY A 205 1.49 21.67 -1.97
C GLY A 205 2.25 21.54 -0.66
N GLN A 206 3.05 22.54 -0.26
CA GLN A 206 3.70 22.56 1.07
C GLN A 206 2.67 22.59 2.21
N LEU A 207 1.57 23.34 2.04
CA LEU A 207 0.52 23.36 3.05
C LEU A 207 -0.26 22.03 3.11
N LEU A 208 -0.50 21.38 1.97
CA LEU A 208 -1.09 20.04 1.93
C LEU A 208 -0.16 18.99 2.54
N GLU A 209 1.14 19.05 2.28
CA GLU A 209 2.13 18.16 2.89
C GLU A 209 2.12 18.31 4.43
N LEU A 210 2.06 19.55 4.93
CA LEU A 210 1.90 19.82 6.36
C LEU A 210 0.59 19.21 6.88
N ALA A 211 -0.53 19.45 6.21
CA ALA A 211 -1.84 18.93 6.60
C ALA A 211 -1.92 17.39 6.56
N ALA A 212 -1.28 16.76 5.58
CA ALA A 212 -1.18 15.31 5.47
C ALA A 212 -0.38 14.72 6.64
N SER A 213 0.63 15.46 7.13
CA SER A 213 1.61 14.97 8.09
C SER A 213 1.28 15.24 9.56
N VAL A 214 0.19 15.95 9.87
CA VAL A 214 -0.19 16.17 11.27
C VAL A 214 -0.85 14.94 11.87
N SER A 215 -0.56 14.65 13.14
CA SER A 215 -1.14 13.52 13.88
C SER A 215 -2.67 13.54 13.97
N LEU A 216 -3.27 14.73 13.87
CA LEU A 216 -4.73 14.87 13.81
C LEU A 216 -5.31 14.25 12.53
N ASN A 217 -4.63 14.41 11.39
CA ASN A 217 -5.03 13.76 10.15
C ASN A 217 -4.92 12.24 10.28
N GLU A 218 -3.81 11.74 10.82
CA GLU A 218 -3.58 10.31 11.05
C GLU A 218 -4.66 9.69 11.95
N THR A 219 -5.07 10.42 12.99
CA THR A 219 -6.17 10.02 13.87
C THR A 219 -7.50 10.00 13.11
N ASN A 220 -7.81 11.05 12.35
CA ASN A 220 -9.08 11.17 11.64
C ASN A 220 -9.27 10.11 10.55
N ILE A 221 -8.21 9.79 9.82
CA ILE A 221 -8.25 8.73 8.81
C ILE A 221 -8.16 7.32 9.42
N ASN A 222 -7.94 7.22 10.73
CA ASN A 222 -7.64 5.97 11.43
C ASN A 222 -6.45 5.24 10.77
N LEU A 223 -5.34 5.96 10.59
CA LEU A 223 -4.15 5.48 9.88
C LEU A 223 -3.65 4.16 10.46
N VAL A 224 -3.54 4.07 11.79
CA VAL A 224 -3.11 2.84 12.48
C VAL A 224 -4.00 1.67 12.08
N GLY A 225 -5.33 1.81 12.16
CA GLY A 225 -6.25 0.74 11.77
C GLY A 225 -6.17 0.41 10.28
N LEU A 226 -6.02 1.40 9.40
CA LEU A 226 -5.86 1.17 7.96
C LEU A 226 -4.57 0.40 7.64
N LEU A 227 -3.46 0.74 8.28
CA LEU A 227 -2.18 0.05 8.07
C LEU A 227 -2.14 -1.33 8.74
N ASP A 228 -2.91 -1.53 9.83
CA ASP A 228 -3.09 -2.83 10.46
C ASP A 228 -3.90 -3.79 9.59
N THR A 229 -4.97 -3.30 8.95
CA THR A 229 -5.86 -4.15 8.12
C THR A 229 -5.52 -4.16 6.64
N GLY A 230 -4.59 -3.30 6.21
CA GLY A 230 -4.31 -3.01 4.81
C GLY A 230 -5.29 -2.00 4.20
N VAL A 231 -4.79 -1.20 3.27
CA VAL A 231 -5.56 -0.22 2.51
C VAL A 231 -6.10 -0.86 1.24
N LEU A 232 -7.41 -0.83 1.06
CA LEU A 232 -8.06 -1.30 -0.17
C LEU A 232 -7.66 -0.40 -1.35
N PHE A 233 -7.28 -1.00 -2.46
CA PHE A 233 -6.97 -0.26 -3.69
C PHE A 233 -7.40 -1.01 -4.95
N GLU A 234 -7.56 -0.27 -6.05
CA GLU A 234 -7.72 -0.83 -7.39
C GLU A 234 -6.50 -0.53 -8.26
N GLY A 235 -6.15 -1.45 -9.15
CA GLY A 235 -5.04 -1.32 -10.10
C GLY A 235 -5.05 -2.47 -11.11
N VAL A 236 -4.25 -2.40 -12.17
CA VAL A 236 -4.19 -3.47 -13.19
C VAL A 236 -3.77 -4.77 -12.52
N SER A 237 -4.60 -5.81 -12.57
CA SER A 237 -4.22 -7.16 -12.11
C SER A 237 -3.23 -7.76 -13.09
N ALA A 238 -2.16 -8.37 -12.58
CA ALA A 238 -1.51 -9.44 -13.32
C ALA A 238 -2.53 -10.60 -13.43
N PRO A 239 -2.85 -11.10 -14.62
CA PRO A 239 -3.65 -12.32 -14.75
C PRO A 239 -2.93 -13.47 -14.04
N PRO A 240 -3.66 -14.44 -13.46
CA PRO A 240 -3.02 -15.68 -13.04
C PRO A 240 -2.27 -16.30 -14.23
N PRO A 241 -1.09 -16.93 -14.00
CA PRO A 241 -0.34 -17.61 -15.04
C PRO A 241 -1.14 -18.75 -15.70
#